data_AF-A0A968X5J0-F1
#
_entry.id   AF-A0A968X5J0-F1
#
_cell.length_a   1.000
_cell.length_b   1.000
_cell.length_c   1.000
_cell.angle_alpha   90.00
_cell.angle_beta   90.00
_cell.angle_gamma   90.00
#
_symmetry.space_group_name_H-M   'P 1'
#
loop_
_entity.id
_entity.type
_entity.pdbx_description
1 polymer ?
#
loop_
_entity_poly.entity_id
_entity_poly.type
_entity_poly.pdbx_seq_one_letter_code
_entity_poly.pdbx_strand_id
1 'polypeptide(L)' 'MTNIQISWLTCPEVERKPGRVSGAWVFRGTRVPVRALFENLRDGASIEDFLSWFPGVRLDQVQAVLDHELASLSPAVA' A
#
# COMPACT_ATOMS: atom_id res chain seq x y z
N MET A 1 12.00 21.50 -0.70
CA MET A 1 11.39 20.29 -1.27
C MET A 1 10.70 19.54 -0.15
N THR A 2 9.43 19.83 0.11
CA THR A 2 8.64 19.14 1.13
C THR A 2 8.37 17.73 0.64
N ASN A 3 9.09 16.77 1.21
CA ASN A 3 8.89 15.36 0.96
C ASN A 3 7.54 15.00 1.60
N ILE A 4 6.50 14.76 0.79
CA ILE A 4 5.22 14.27 1.29
C ILE A 4 5.46 12.82 1.72
N GLN A 5 5.80 12.64 2.99
CA GLN A 5 5.86 11.32 3.61
C GLN A 5 4.42 10.85 3.83
N ILE A 6 3.93 9.94 2.99
CA ILE A 6 2.69 9.21 3.27
C ILE A 6 2.88 8.44 4.58
N SER A 7 2.13 8.86 5.60
CA SER A 7 2.13 8.21 6.90
C SER A 7 1.13 7.06 6.91
N TRP A 8 1.61 5.87 6.56
CA TRP A 8 0.86 4.62 6.62
C TRP A 8 0.41 4.21 8.03
N LEU A 9 0.82 4.95 9.07
CA LEU A 9 0.42 4.70 10.46
C LEU A 9 -1.09 4.75 10.67
N THR A 10 -1.83 5.46 9.80
CA THR A 10 -3.29 5.58 9.87
C THR A 10 -4.03 4.60 8.95
N CYS A 11 -3.33 3.77 8.18
CA CYS A 11 -3.94 2.73 7.35
C CYS A 11 -3.93 1.39 8.11
N PRO A 12 -5.10 0.87 8.55
CA PRO A 12 -5.15 -0.35 9.33
C PRO A 12 -4.77 -1.59 8.52
N GLU A 13 -4.85 -1.56 7.19
CA GLU A 13 -4.60 -2.74 6.34
C GLU A 13 -3.12 -2.98 6.00
N VAL A 14 -2.22 -2.16 6.55
CA VAL A 14 -0.78 -2.32 6.40
C VAL A 14 -0.11 -2.40 7.77
N GLU A 15 1.04 -3.06 7.82
CA GLU A 15 1.85 -3.15 9.03
C GLU A 15 3.33 -3.02 8.70
N ARG A 16 4.12 -2.58 9.70
CA ARG A 16 5.58 -2.50 9.61
C ARG A 16 6.19 -3.04 10.88
N LYS A 17 7.17 -3.93 10.74
CA LYS A 17 7.98 -4.44 11.86
C LYS A 17 9.46 -4.37 11.45
N PRO A 18 10.38 -3.86 12.29
CA PRO A 18 11.79 -3.68 11.90
C PRO A 18 12.46 -4.95 11.31
N GLY A 19 12.15 -6.13 11.86
CA GLY A 19 12.68 -7.42 11.37
C GLY A 19 11.90 -8.08 10.23
N ARG A 20 10.82 -7.47 9.72
CA ARG A 20 9.97 -8.05 8.67
C ARG A 20 10.23 -7.32 7.36
N VAL A 21 10.72 -8.04 6.34
CA VAL A 21 10.96 -7.52 4.98
C VAL A 21 11.79 -6.22 5.03
N SER A 22 12.90 -6.24 5.78
CA SER A 22 13.81 -5.10 5.97
C SER A 22 13.12 -3.82 6.47
N GLY A 23 12.03 -3.95 7.24
CA GLY A 23 11.28 -2.82 7.76
C GLY A 23 10.35 -2.16 6.73
N ALA A 24 10.04 -2.81 5.61
CA ALA A 24 9.06 -2.31 4.66
C ALA A 24 7.64 -2.32 5.25
N TRP A 25 6.78 -1.41 4.76
CA TRP A 25 5.34 -1.52 4.92
C TRP A 25 4.83 -2.67 4.06
N VAL A 26 4.09 -3.59 4.68
CA VAL A 26 3.52 -4.76 4.02
C VAL A 26 2.02 -4.80 4.25
N PHE A 27 1.27 -5.45 3.35
CA PHE A 27 -0.13 -5.75 3.60
C PHE A 27 -0.26 -6.60 4.86
N ARG A 28 -1.19 -6.23 5.75
CA ARG A 28 -1.39 -6.89 7.05
C ARG A 28 -1.60 -8.39 6.84
N GLY A 29 -0.89 -9.18 7.65
CA GLY A 29 -0.92 -10.64 7.56
C GLY A 29 0.00 -11.22 6.48
N THR A 30 0.58 -10.42 5.58
CA THR A 30 1.39 -10.89 4.45
C THR A 30 2.85 -10.44 4.53
N ARG A 31 3.71 -10.98 3.66
CA ARG A 31 5.07 -10.45 3.46
C ARG A 31 5.16 -9.59 2.19
N VAL A 32 4.02 -9.23 1.60
CA VAL A 32 3.93 -8.51 0.33
C VAL A 32 4.09 -7.02 0.61
N PRO A 33 5.12 -6.35 0.07
CA PRO A 33 5.30 -4.91 0.27
C PRO A 33 4.16 -4.11 -0.36
N VAL A 34 3.75 -3.03 0.30
CA VAL A 34 2.81 -2.04 -0.28
C VAL A 34 3.39 -1.45 -1.58
N ARG A 35 4.70 -1.21 -1.58
CA ARG A 35 5.46 -0.80 -2.77
C ARG A 35 5.22 -1.71 -3.98
N ALA A 36 5.06 -3.02 -3.77
CA ALA A 36 4.86 -3.95 -4.87
C ALA A 36 3.53 -3.68 -5.60
N LEU A 37 2.48 -3.25 -4.91
CA LEU A 37 1.22 -2.85 -5.56
C LEU A 37 1.48 -1.74 -6.59
N PHE A 38 2.09 -0.64 -6.16
CA PHE A 38 2.33 0.51 -7.04
C PHE A 38 3.31 0.21 -8.17
N GLU A 39 4.34 -0.62 -7.92
CA GLU A 39 5.26 -1.07 -8.97
C GLU A 39 4.53 -1.90 -10.03
N ASN A 40 3.68 -2.85 -9.64
CA ASN A 40 2.91 -3.66 -10.57
C ASN A 40 1.85 -2.84 -11.33
N LEU A 41 1.16 -1.92 -10.65
CA LEU A 41 0.21 -1.00 -11.30
C LEU A 41 0.90 -0.09 -12.31
N ARG A 42 2.07 0.46 -11.96
CA ARG A 42 2.90 1.27 -12.88
C ARG A 42 3.30 0.47 -14.12
N ASP A 43 3.59 -0.82 -13.94
CA ASP A 43 4.03 -1.70 -15.02
C ASP A 43 2.83 -2.29 -15.83
N GLY A 44 1.60 -1.85 -15.53
CA GLY A 44 0.40 -2.12 -16.33
C GLY A 44 -0.48 -3.27 -15.82
N ALA A 45 -0.19 -3.83 -14.65
CA ALA A 45 -1.02 -4.87 -14.04
C ALA A 45 -2.38 -4.29 -13.59
N SER A 46 -3.44 -5.10 -13.67
CA SER A 46 -4.71 -4.82 -13.01
C SER A 46 -4.66 -5.19 -11.52
N ILE A 47 -5.67 -4.77 -10.75
CA ILE A 47 -5.81 -5.20 -9.35
C ILE A 47 -6.05 -6.71 -9.29
N GLU A 48 -6.84 -7.23 -10.23
CA GLU A 48 -7.14 -8.65 -10.36
C GLU A 48 -5.86 -9.47 -10.60
N ASP A 49 -4.98 -8.99 -11.48
CA ASP A 49 -3.68 -9.62 -11.73
C ASP A 49 -2.85 -9.67 -10.44
N PHE A 50 -2.75 -8.54 -9.74
CA PHE A 50 -2.00 -8.44 -8.48
C PHE A 50 -2.54 -9.41 -7.42
N LEU A 51 -3.86 -9.47 -7.24
CA LEU A 51 -4.48 -10.40 -6.28
C LEU A 51 -4.26 -11.86 -6.68
N SER A 52 -4.21 -12.17 -7.97
CA SER A 52 -3.91 -13.52 -8.46
C SER A 52 -2.46 -13.96 -8.13
N TRP A 53 -1.50 -13.04 -8.19
CA TRP A 53 -0.09 -13.30 -7.89
C TRP A 53 0.18 -13.33 -6.37
N PHE A 54 -0.63 -12.61 -5.60
CA PHE A 54 -0.48 -12.47 -4.16
C PHE A 54 -1.77 -12.86 -3.41
N PRO A 55 -2.15 -14.15 -3.38
CA PRO A 55 -3.44 -14.60 -2.83
C PRO A 55 -3.62 -14.35 -1.32
N GLY A 56 -2.55 -13.98 -0.61
CA GLY A 56 -2.62 -13.56 0.79
C GLY A 56 -3.09 -12.11 0.97
N VAL A 57 -3.05 -11.29 -0.08
CA VAL A 57 -3.58 -9.93 -0.09
C VAL A 57 -5.05 -9.98 -0.49
N ARG A 58 -5.91 -9.28 0.25
CA ARG A 58 -7.33 -9.19 -0.05
C ARG A 58 -7.66 -7.86 -0.74
N LEU A 59 -8.76 -7.84 -1.50
CA LEU A 59 -9.22 -6.66 -2.24
C LEU A 59 -9.46 -5.44 -1.33
N ASP A 60 -10.06 -5.63 -0.15
CA ASP A 60 -10.29 -4.56 0.82
C ASP A 60 -8.99 -3.93 1.32
N GLN A 61 -7.91 -4.69 1.39
CA GLN A 61 -6.59 -4.16 1.75
C GLN A 61 -6.00 -3.29 0.63
N VAL A 62 -6.16 -3.72 -0.62
CA VAL A 62 -5.73 -2.94 -1.79
C VAL A 62 -6.52 -1.63 -1.85
N GLN A 63 -7.84 -1.69 -1.69
CA GLN A 63 -8.70 -0.51 -1.66
C GLN A 63 -8.31 0.46 -0.54
N ALA A 64 -8.11 -0.03 0.69
CA ALA A 64 -7.69 0.81 1.82
C ALA A 64 -6.33 1.50 1.59
N VAL A 65 -5.40 0.84 0.89
CA VAL A 65 -4.11 1.44 0.50
C VAL A 65 -4.30 2.55 -0.55
N LEU A 66 -5.11 2.30 -1.58
CA LEU A 66 -5.38 3.29 -2.63
C LEU A 66 -6.16 4.51 -2.10
N ASP A 67 -7.15 4.27 -1.24
CA ASP A 67 -7.92 5.34 -0.60
C ASP A 67 -7.05 6.21 0.32
N HIS A 68 -6.12 5.59 1.05
CA HIS A 68 -5.19 6.31 1.92
C HIS A 68 -4.24 7.22 1.11
N GLU A 69 -3.72 6.72 -0.01
CA GLU A 69 -2.93 7.54 -0.93
C GLU A 69 -3.77 8.69 -1.50
N LEU A 70 -4.97 8.42 -2.00
CA LEU A 70 -5.85 9.45 -2.56
C LEU A 70 -6.19 10.53 -1.53
N ALA A 71 -6.42 10.15 -0.27
CA ALA A 71 -6.63 11.09 0.82
C ALA A 71 -5.39 11.96 1.08
N SER A 72 -4.18 11.41 0.93
CA SER A 72 -2.92 12.16 1.07
C SER A 72 -2.67 13.16 -0.07
N LEU A 73 -3.26 12.91 -1.24
CA LEU A 73 -3.20 13.78 -2.43
C LEU A 73 -4.26 14.88 -2.43
N SER A 74 -5.24 14.79 -1.52
CA SER A 74 -6.28 15.81 -1.40
C SER A 74 -5.65 17.11 -0.90
N PRO A 75 -5.84 18.24 -1.58
CA PRO A 75 -5.33 19.51 -1.09
C PRO A 75 -5.95 19.79 0.29
N ALA A 76 -5.15 20.30 1.22
CA ALA A 76 -5.67 20.87 2.46
C ALA A 76 -6.73 21.90 2.06
N VAL A 77 -7.98 21.63 2.43
CA VAL A 77 -9.13 22.46 2.09
C VAL A 77 -8.80 23.89 2.55
N ALA A 78 -8.91 24.85 1.62
CA ALA A 78 -8.75 26.27 1.89
C ALA A 78 -9.85 26.78 2.83
#